data_AF-A0A644ZFQ6-F1
#
_entry.id   AF-A0A644ZFQ6-F1
#
_cell.length_a   1.000
_cell.length_b   1.000
_cell.length_c   1.000
_cell.angle_alpha   90.00
_cell.angle_beta   90.00
_cell.angle_gamma   90.00
#
_symmetry.space_group_name_H-M   'P 1'
#
loop_
_entity.id
_entity.type
_entity.pdbx_description
1 polymer ?
#
loop_
_entity_poly.entity_id
_entity_poly.type
_entity_poly.pdbx_seq_one_letter_code
_entity_poly.pdbx_strand_id
1 'polypeptide(L)'
;MIPLGKVDNRLTLNNIAERADAYKPKPRTTYKMIKEYIVEKYDFNVHTAYIAEVKRSLDLPMYDAPNAVETLKNPRKHPTPVQVDAIKDALAHFEII
;
A
#
# COMPACT_ATOMS: atom_id res chain seq x y z
N MET A 1 -19.88 -4.50 -53.05
CA MET A 1 -20.26 -5.21 -51.82
C MET A 1 -19.04 -5.98 -51.36
N ILE A 2 -18.31 -5.47 -50.37
CA ILE A 2 -17.10 -6.12 -49.84
C ILE A 2 -17.56 -7.18 -48.84
N PRO A 3 -17.12 -8.46 -48.92
CA PRO A 3 -17.52 -9.43 -47.92
C PRO A 3 -16.84 -9.05 -46.60
N LEU A 4 -17.63 -8.84 -45.53
CA LEU A 4 -17.09 -8.76 -44.18
C LEU A 4 -16.42 -10.09 -43.88
N GLY A 5 -15.10 -10.13 -43.99
CA GLY A 5 -14.28 -11.25 -43.55
C GLY A 5 -14.62 -11.54 -42.08
N LYS A 6 -15.01 -12.78 -41.81
CA LYS A 6 -15.17 -13.29 -40.44
C LYS A 6 -13.88 -13.04 -39.68
N VAL A 7 -13.88 -12.01 -38.84
CA VAL A 7 -12.85 -11.82 -37.82
C VAL A 7 -13.04 -12.93 -36.80
N ASP A 8 -12.13 -13.90 -36.81
CA ASP A 8 -12.14 -15.03 -35.88
C ASP A 8 -11.74 -14.51 -34.49
N ASN A 9 -12.76 -14.25 -33.68
CA ASN A 9 -12.65 -13.60 -32.37
C ASN A 9 -12.03 -14.51 -31.29
N ARG A 10 -11.46 -15.67 -31.66
CA ARG A 10 -10.91 -16.68 -30.72
C ARG A 10 -9.43 -16.48 -30.44
N LEU A 11 -8.66 -15.88 -31.36
CA LEU A 11 -7.24 -15.57 -31.17
C LEU A 11 -6.98 -14.39 -30.22
N THR A 12 -7.98 -13.52 -30.00
CA THR A 12 -7.85 -12.33 -29.15
C THR A 12 -8.10 -12.62 -27.67
N LEU A 13 -8.91 -13.63 -27.34
CA LEU A 13 -9.28 -13.98 -25.96
C LEU A 13 -8.16 -14.72 -25.20
N ASN A 14 -7.44 -15.63 -25.87
CA ASN A 14 -6.32 -16.36 -25.25
C ASN A 14 -5.23 -15.38 -24.77
N ASN A 15 -4.94 -14.35 -25.57
CA ASN A 15 -3.97 -13.32 -25.22
C ASN A 15 -4.38 -12.47 -23.99
N ILE A 16 -5.68 -12.33 -23.70
CA ILE A 16 -6.14 -11.55 -22.52
C ILE A 16 -6.10 -12.42 -21.26
N ALA A 17 -6.50 -13.69 -21.36
CA ALA A 17 -6.44 -14.63 -20.25
C ALA A 17 -5.00 -14.90 -19.80
N GLU A 18 -4.08 -15.11 -20.74
CA GLU A 18 -2.65 -15.31 -20.44
C GLU A 18 -2.00 -14.05 -19.85
N ARG A 19 -2.38 -12.85 -20.33
CA ARG A 19 -1.93 -11.57 -19.74
C ARG A 19 -2.53 -11.30 -18.37
N ALA A 20 -3.76 -11.72 -18.11
CA ALA A 20 -4.41 -11.57 -16.82
C ALA A 20 -3.83 -12.51 -15.75
N ASP A 21 -3.48 -13.76 -16.10
CA ASP A 21 -2.80 -14.66 -15.17
C ASP A 21 -1.35 -14.22 -14.89
N ALA A 22 -0.67 -13.67 -15.90
CA ALA A 22 0.64 -13.03 -15.74
C ALA A 22 0.59 -11.74 -14.90
N TYR A 23 -0.58 -11.07 -14.84
CA TYR A 23 -0.79 -9.85 -14.06
C TYR A 23 -1.58 -10.13 -12.79
N LYS A 24 -0.95 -10.80 -11.83
CA LYS A 24 -1.40 -10.78 -10.41
C LYS A 24 -0.68 -9.64 -9.70
N PRO A 25 -1.32 -8.46 -9.54
CA PRO A 25 -0.69 -7.40 -8.76
C PRO A 25 -0.41 -7.92 -7.36
N LYS A 26 0.82 -7.74 -6.86
CA LYS A 26 1.13 -8.02 -5.45
C LYS A 26 0.06 -7.34 -4.59
N PRO A 27 -0.54 -8.04 -3.61
CA PRO A 27 -1.55 -7.44 -2.75
C PRO A 27 -0.96 -6.18 -2.12
N ARG A 28 -1.61 -5.04 -2.31
CA ARG A 28 -1.15 -3.78 -1.74
C ARG A 28 -1.29 -3.85 -0.24
N THR A 29 -0.17 -3.83 0.47
CA THR A 29 -0.15 -3.74 1.93
C THR A 29 -0.84 -2.46 2.38
N THR A 30 -1.92 -2.62 3.13
CA THR A 30 -2.71 -1.50 3.66
C THR A 30 -2.21 -1.07 5.03
N TYR A 31 -2.57 0.15 5.46
CA TYR A 31 -2.29 0.58 6.84
C TYR A 31 -2.95 -0.31 7.89
N LYS A 32 -4.08 -0.96 7.56
CA LYS A 32 -4.74 -1.91 8.45
C LYS A 32 -3.85 -3.13 8.71
N MET A 33 -3.29 -3.71 7.65
CA MET A 33 -2.40 -4.88 7.75
C MET A 33 -1.14 -4.58 8.58
N ILE A 34 -0.54 -3.40 8.39
CA ILE A 34 0.62 -2.96 9.19
C ILE A 34 0.26 -2.87 10.68
N LYS A 35 -0.92 -2.32 11.01
CA LYS A 35 -1.36 -2.22 12.41
C LYS A 35 -1.64 -3.58 13.03
N GLU A 36 -2.32 -4.47 12.29
CA GLU A 36 -2.63 -5.83 12.76
C GLU A 36 -1.34 -6.60 13.07
N TYR A 37 -0.36 -6.55 12.17
CA TYR A 37 0.95 -7.16 12.39
C TYR A 37 1.63 -6.66 13.69
N ILE A 38 1.60 -5.34 13.92
CA ILE A 38 2.24 -4.75 15.11
C ILE A 38 1.51 -5.16 16.39
N VAL A 39 0.18 -5.20 16.37
CA VAL A 39 -0.62 -5.66 17.52
C VAL A 39 -0.33 -7.13 17.81
N GLU A 40 -0.29 -7.99 16.80
CA GLU A 40 -0.03 -9.42 16.97
C GLU A 40 1.39 -9.72 17.48
N LYS A 41 2.39 -8.95 17.04
CA LYS A 41 3.81 -9.20 17.38
C LYS A 41 4.28 -8.47 18.64
N TYR A 42 3.79 -7.26 18.90
CA TYR A 42 4.31 -6.38 19.96
C TYR A 42 3.27 -6.00 21.02
N ASP A 43 2.01 -6.43 20.87
CA ASP A 43 0.92 -6.19 21.83
C ASP A 43 0.61 -4.69 22.07
N PHE A 44 0.82 -3.84 21.06
CA PHE A 44 0.38 -2.44 21.10
C PHE A 44 -0.11 -1.92 19.74
N ASN A 45 -0.92 -0.86 19.78
CA ASN A 45 -1.45 -0.22 18.58
C ASN A 45 -0.67 1.03 18.20
N VAL A 46 -0.59 1.33 16.90
CA VAL A 46 0.07 2.53 16.36
C VAL A 46 -0.91 3.41 15.60
N HIS A 47 -0.75 4.73 15.75
CA HIS A 47 -1.56 5.68 15.01
C HIS A 47 -1.16 5.70 13.53
N THR A 48 -2.12 5.92 12.62
CA THR A 48 -1.82 5.96 11.16
C THR A 48 -0.84 7.09 10.82
N ALA A 49 -0.90 8.20 11.56
CA ALA A 49 0.04 9.31 11.41
C ALA A 49 1.50 8.92 11.71
N TYR A 50 1.73 7.93 12.59
CA TYR A 50 3.07 7.46 12.91
C TYR A 50 3.62 6.59 11.78
N ILE A 51 2.78 5.72 11.21
CA ILE A 51 3.16 4.93 10.03
C ILE A 51 3.51 5.87 8.87
N ALA A 52 2.70 6.91 8.66
CA ALA A 52 2.97 7.96 7.68
C ALA A 52 4.31 8.67 7.91
N GLU A 53 4.61 9.05 9.15
CA GLU A 53 5.84 9.73 9.51
C GLU A 53 7.08 8.86 9.28
N VAL A 54 7.03 7.58 9.68
CA VAL A 54 8.12 6.62 9.43
C VAL A 54 8.29 6.35 7.94
N LYS A 55 7.19 6.29 7.16
CA LYS A 55 7.29 6.16 5.70
C LYS A 55 7.97 7.37 5.06
N ARG A 56 7.65 8.58 5.51
CA ARG A 56 8.29 9.82 5.04
C ARG A 56 9.78 9.86 5.35
N SER A 57 10.20 9.36 6.51
CA SER A 57 11.63 9.33 6.87
C SER A 57 12.45 8.28 6.08
N LEU A 58 11.78 7.40 5.34
CA LEU A 58 12.38 6.40 4.45
C LEU A 58 12.19 6.76 2.97
N ASP A 59 11.79 8.01 2.66
CA ASP A 59 11.52 8.50 1.31
C ASP A 59 10.48 7.67 0.51
N LEU A 60 9.58 6.99 1.22
CA LEU A 60 8.52 6.21 0.59
C LEU A 60 7.41 7.12 0.05
N PRO A 61 6.82 6.80 -1.12
CA PRO A 61 5.77 7.62 -1.72
C PRO A 61 4.57 7.73 -0.79
N MET A 62 4.22 8.97 -0.45
CA MET A 62 3.09 9.28 0.41
C MET A 62 2.13 10.24 -0.28
N TYR A 63 0.84 9.90 -0.26
CA TYR A 63 -0.21 10.82 -0.69
C TYR A 63 -0.58 11.76 0.45
N ASP A 64 -0.81 13.03 0.12
CA ASP A 64 -1.33 13.99 1.08
C ASP A 64 -2.74 13.61 1.50
N ALA A 65 -3.02 13.83 2.78
CA ALA A 65 -4.35 13.62 3.32
C ALA A 65 -5.26 14.75 2.79
N PRO A 66 -6.41 14.44 2.17
CA PRO A 66 -7.31 15.45 1.60
C PRO A 66 -7.89 16.41 2.65
N ASN A 67 -7.83 16.02 3.92
CA ASN A 67 -8.24 16.81 5.08
C ASN A 67 -7.05 17.40 5.87
N ALA A 68 -5.90 17.61 5.21
CA ALA A 68 -4.78 18.29 5.83
C ALA A 68 -5.17 19.73 6.22
N VAL A 69 -5.00 20.06 7.50
CA VAL A 69 -5.15 21.43 8.00
C VAL A 69 -3.82 22.17 7.88
N GLU A 70 -3.83 23.41 7.38
CA GLU A 70 -2.63 24.25 7.25
C GLU A 70 -1.94 24.51 8.59
N THR A 71 -2.71 24.72 9.65
CA THR A 71 -2.21 24.99 11.00
C THR A 71 -2.78 24.01 12.00
N LEU A 72 -1.90 23.28 12.69
CA LEU A 72 -2.30 22.38 13.75
C LEU A 72 -2.66 23.18 15.00
N LYS A 73 -3.83 22.90 15.59
CA LYS A 73 -4.24 23.50 16.88
C LYS A 73 -3.30 23.10 18.02
N ASN A 74 -2.73 21.89 17.97
CA ASN A 74 -1.79 21.36 18.95
C ASN A 74 -0.59 20.72 18.23
N PRO A 75 0.62 20.75 18.81
CA PRO A 75 1.76 20.01 18.29
C PRO A 75 1.41 18.53 18.08
N ARG A 76 1.81 17.96 16.93
CA ARG A 76 1.66 16.51 16.72
C ARG A 76 2.58 15.78 17.69
N LYS A 77 2.04 14.75 18.34
CA LYS A 77 2.89 13.76 19.01
C LYS A 77 3.61 12.94 17.94
N HIS A 78 4.89 12.70 18.15
CA HIS A 78 5.71 11.83 17.31
C HIS A 78 5.69 10.40 17.87
N PRO A 79 5.91 9.37 17.03
CA PRO A 79 6.04 8.01 17.53
C PRO A 79 7.24 7.87 18.48
N THR A 80 7.11 7.00 19.46
CA THR A 80 8.26 6.62 20.30
C THR A 80 9.24 5.75 19.51
N PRO A 81 10.51 5.63 19.92
CA PRO A 81 11.48 4.76 19.24
C PRO A 81 10.98 3.32 19.05
N VAL A 82 10.34 2.76 20.08
CA VAL A 82 9.73 1.42 20.03
C VAL A 82 8.65 1.32 18.95
N GLN A 83 7.82 2.35 18.80
CA GLN A 83 6.81 2.40 17.74
C GLN A 83 7.45 2.53 16.36
N VAL A 84 8.54 3.31 16.23
CA VAL A 84 9.29 3.44 14.97
C VAL A 84 9.86 2.09 14.54
N ASP A 85 10.48 1.36 15.47
CA ASP A 85 11.10 0.06 15.17
C ASP A 85 10.05 -0.99 14.80
N ALA A 86 8.93 -1.06 15.53
CA ALA A 86 7.82 -1.95 15.19
C ALA A 86 7.21 -1.62 13.82
N ILE A 87 7.10 -0.33 13.46
CA ILE A 87 6.63 0.08 12.13
C ILE A 87 7.64 -0.35 11.07
N LYS A 88 8.94 -0.11 11.25
CA LYS A 88 9.98 -0.51 10.27
C LYS A 88 10.00 -2.02 10.06
N ASP A 89 9.94 -2.79 11.14
CA ASP A 89 9.86 -4.25 11.10
C ASP A 89 8.62 -4.73 10.32
N ALA A 90 7.46 -4.12 10.53
CA ALA A 90 6.27 -4.41 9.74
C ALA A 90 6.45 -4.05 8.25
N LEU A 91 7.06 -2.90 7.94
CA LEU A 91 7.33 -2.49 6.56
C LEU A 91 8.26 -3.49 5.85
N ALA A 92 9.29 -3.97 6.54
CA ALA A 92 10.21 -5.00 6.02
C ALA A 92 9.51 -6.35 5.84
N HIS A 93 8.65 -6.76 6.79
CA HIS A 93 7.86 -7.98 6.67
C HIS A 93 6.96 -7.99 5.43
N PHE A 94 6.42 -6.83 5.07
CA PHE A 94 5.58 -6.66 3.89
C PHE A 94 6.34 -6.28 2.62
N GLU A 95 7.67 -6.40 2.61
CA GLU A 95 8.55 -6.07 1.47
C GLU A 95 8.33 -4.65 0.92
N ILE A 96 7.99 -3.68 1.79
CA ILE A 96 7.83 -2.27 1.41
C ILE A 96 9.18 -1.56 1.37
N ILE A 97 10.10 -1.98 2.24
CA ILE A 97 11.48 -1.48 2.36
C ILE A 97 12.48 -2.63 2.27
#